data_AF-A0A2N5H7N7-F1
#
_entry.id   AF-A0A2N5H7N7-F1
#
_cell.length_a   1.000
_cell.length_b   1.000
_cell.length_c   1.000
_cell.angle_alpha   90.00
_cell.angle_beta   90.00
_cell.angle_gamma   90.00
#
_symmetry.space_group_name_H-M   'P 1'
#
loop_
_entity.id
_entity.type
_entity.pdbx_description
1 polymer ?
#
loop_
_entity_poly.entity_id
_entity_poly.type
_entity_poly.pdbx_seq_one_letter_code
_entity_poly.pdbx_strand_id
1 'polypeptide(L)'
;MKKNLVTAAATAGLVLTAFGATANAQEPAYTVRPGDSLWKIAHSSHVSINQLKEWNSLSSDTIYVNQKLSLTYTVKKGDSLWQIARANGTTVSELKRVNGMTSSFLRIGQQLKLAESDISDSSYKVQKGDSLSVIGARFNVTVPQLKSMNNLNSDTIYAGQTLKIHSNGATTTAAPATTTNSARTESSAATSNAAPTESSAVTSSAATEKAPAPSSATA
;
A
#
# COMPACT_ATOMS: atom_id res chain seq x y z
N MET A 1 -17.56 -50.19 33.64
CA MET A 1 -18.36 -49.21 34.41
C MET A 1 -17.44 -48.39 35.31
N LYS A 2 -17.74 -47.09 35.46
CA LYS A 2 -17.41 -46.17 36.58
C LYS A 2 -16.08 -46.37 37.34
N LYS A 3 -15.18 -45.39 37.22
CA LYS A 3 -14.32 -44.93 38.32
C LYS A 3 -14.55 -43.43 38.48
N ASN A 4 -15.11 -43.03 39.62
CA ASN A 4 -15.26 -41.63 40.04
C ASN A 4 -14.07 -41.23 40.92
N LEU A 5 -13.93 -39.92 41.20
CA LEU A 5 -13.10 -39.21 42.21
C LEU A 5 -12.22 -38.14 41.51
N VAL A 6 -12.08 -36.91 42.00
CA VAL A 6 -12.91 -36.13 42.93
C VAL A 6 -12.65 -34.65 42.68
N THR A 7 -13.60 -33.77 43.01
CA THR A 7 -13.44 -32.31 42.94
C THR A 7 -12.35 -31.83 43.90
N ALA A 8 -11.38 -31.07 43.41
CA ALA A 8 -10.55 -30.20 44.23
C ALA A 8 -10.66 -28.77 43.71
N ALA A 9 -11.37 -27.91 44.44
CA ALA A 9 -11.36 -26.48 44.19
C ALA A 9 -10.06 -25.88 44.75
N ALA A 10 -9.30 -25.19 43.90
CA ALA A 10 -8.16 -24.39 44.33
C ALA A 10 -8.46 -22.90 44.08
N THR A 11 -8.99 -22.28 45.14
CA THR A 11 -8.84 -20.86 45.52
C THR A 11 -8.29 -19.89 44.46
N ALA A 12 -9.06 -18.83 44.19
CA ALA A 12 -8.57 -17.61 43.57
C ALA A 12 -7.55 -16.90 44.48
N GLY A 13 -6.28 -17.33 44.42
CA GLY A 13 -5.14 -16.66 45.03
C GLY A 13 -4.48 -15.74 44.01
N LEU A 14 -4.41 -14.44 44.31
CA LEU A 14 -3.66 -13.46 43.52
C LEU A 14 -2.15 -13.68 43.76
N VAL A 15 -1.57 -14.64 43.05
CA VAL A 15 -0.13 -14.90 43.07
C VAL A 15 0.54 -14.08 41.97
N LEU A 16 0.98 -12.88 42.36
CA LEU A 16 1.81 -12.01 41.52
C LEU A 16 3.23 -12.59 41.43
N THR A 17 3.46 -13.56 40.53
CA THR A 17 4.80 -14.08 40.25
C THR A 17 5.24 -13.76 38.82
N ALA A 18 6.30 -12.95 38.76
CA ALA A 18 7.33 -12.84 37.73
C ALA A 18 6.91 -12.64 36.26
N PHE A 19 7.52 -11.61 35.68
CA PHE A 19 7.63 -11.31 34.26
C PHE A 19 7.97 -12.56 33.40
N GLY A 20 6.92 -13.23 32.97
CA GLY A 20 6.97 -14.48 32.21
C GLY A 20 5.77 -14.59 31.28
N ALA A 21 5.32 -13.45 30.74
CA ALA A 21 4.35 -13.43 29.64
C ALA A 21 5.02 -13.99 28.39
N THR A 22 5.09 -15.32 28.31
CA THR A 22 5.04 -16.01 27.03
C THR A 22 3.70 -15.62 26.42
N ALA A 23 3.74 -14.54 25.63
CA ALA A 23 2.70 -14.25 24.67
C ALA A 23 2.68 -15.43 23.70
N ASN A 24 1.92 -16.46 24.07
CA ASN A 24 1.14 -17.24 23.12
C ASN A 24 0.19 -16.23 22.48
N ALA A 25 0.75 -15.43 21.57
CA ALA A 25 0.00 -14.67 20.60
C ALA A 25 -0.73 -15.74 19.81
N GLN A 26 -1.97 -16.00 20.21
CA GLN A 26 -2.83 -16.98 19.58
C GLN A 26 -2.92 -16.54 18.12
N GLU A 27 -2.22 -17.28 17.25
CA GLU A 27 -2.14 -17.00 15.82
C GLU A 27 -3.55 -16.65 15.32
N PRO A 28 -3.73 -15.59 14.51
CA PRO A 28 -5.01 -15.25 13.89
C PRO A 28 -5.35 -16.30 12.82
N ALA A 29 -5.66 -17.50 13.31
CA ALA A 29 -5.87 -18.72 12.57
C ALA A 29 -7.37 -18.93 12.38
N TYR A 30 -7.81 -18.88 11.14
CA TYR A 30 -9.16 -19.20 10.77
C TYR A 30 -9.39 -20.71 10.90
N THR A 31 -10.46 -21.10 11.58
CA THR A 31 -10.86 -22.51 11.69
C THR A 31 -11.90 -22.81 10.62
N VAL A 32 -11.58 -23.72 9.70
CA VAL A 32 -12.43 -24.10 8.57
C VAL A 32 -13.75 -24.71 9.07
N ARG A 33 -14.86 -24.19 8.56
CA ARG A 33 -16.23 -24.56 8.92
C ARG A 33 -16.88 -25.44 7.83
N PRO A 34 -17.95 -26.19 8.15
CA PRO A 34 -18.72 -26.91 7.13
C PRO A 34 -19.22 -25.96 6.03
N GLY A 35 -18.98 -26.31 4.77
CA GLY A 35 -19.37 -25.50 3.61
C GLY A 35 -18.38 -24.40 3.20
N ASP A 36 -17.24 -24.25 3.89
CA ASP A 36 -16.15 -23.40 3.44
C ASP A 36 -15.46 -23.97 2.19
N SER A 37 -14.80 -23.07 1.45
CA SER A 37 -13.86 -23.42 0.40
C SER A 37 -12.67 -22.47 0.44
N LEU A 38 -11.53 -22.91 -0.09
CA LEU A 38 -10.32 -22.09 -0.10
C LEU A 38 -10.51 -20.77 -0.85
N TRP A 39 -11.34 -20.78 -1.91
CA TRP A 39 -11.81 -19.57 -2.60
C TRP A 39 -12.59 -18.63 -1.69
N LYS A 40 -13.59 -19.11 -0.94
CA LYS A 40 -14.41 -18.26 -0.03
C LYS A 40 -13.54 -17.59 1.03
N ILE A 41 -12.64 -18.36 1.66
CA ILE A 41 -11.76 -17.89 2.74
C ILE A 41 -10.75 -16.88 2.20
N ALA A 42 -10.09 -17.19 1.08
CA ALA A 42 -9.13 -16.29 0.44
C ALA A 42 -9.82 -14.96 0.03
N HIS A 43 -11.00 -15.06 -0.61
CA HIS A 43 -11.77 -13.91 -1.04
C HIS A 43 -12.24 -13.02 0.11
N SER A 44 -12.80 -13.60 1.19
CA SER A 44 -13.21 -12.80 2.38
C SER A 44 -12.02 -12.20 3.13
N SER A 45 -10.82 -12.75 2.94
CA SER A 45 -9.59 -12.25 3.56
C SER A 45 -8.80 -11.31 2.65
N HIS A 46 -9.32 -11.01 1.45
CA HIS A 46 -8.67 -10.21 0.40
C HIS A 46 -7.26 -10.69 0.01
N VAL A 47 -7.07 -12.01 -0.02
CA VAL A 47 -5.84 -12.68 -0.49
C VAL A 47 -6.15 -13.61 -1.65
N SER A 48 -5.15 -13.94 -2.46
CA SER A 48 -5.27 -14.98 -3.49
C SER A 48 -5.26 -16.37 -2.86
N ILE A 49 -5.85 -17.34 -3.58
CA ILE A 49 -5.78 -18.76 -3.21
C ILE A 49 -4.31 -19.21 -3.12
N ASN A 50 -3.45 -18.79 -4.04
CA ASN A 50 -2.03 -19.17 -4.05
C ASN A 50 -1.29 -18.68 -2.81
N GLN A 51 -1.48 -17.42 -2.40
CA GLN A 51 -0.93 -16.90 -1.13
C GLN A 51 -1.42 -17.71 0.06
N LEU A 52 -2.75 -17.96 0.15
CA LEU A 52 -3.32 -18.72 1.25
C LEU A 52 -2.79 -20.16 1.29
N LYS A 53 -2.53 -20.78 0.13
CA LYS A 53 -1.87 -22.09 0.01
C LYS A 53 -0.42 -22.04 0.46
N GLU A 54 0.36 -21.09 -0.03
CA GLU A 54 1.78 -20.91 0.31
C GLU A 54 2.00 -20.73 1.80
N TRP A 55 1.18 -19.91 2.47
CA TRP A 55 1.33 -19.64 3.91
C TRP A 55 0.96 -20.86 4.77
N ASN A 56 0.04 -21.69 4.28
CA ASN A 56 -0.45 -22.89 4.97
C ASN A 56 0.18 -24.18 4.44
N SER A 57 1.21 -24.08 3.59
CA SER A 57 1.89 -25.22 2.93
C SER A 57 0.94 -26.20 2.23
N LEU A 58 -0.15 -25.71 1.65
CA LEU A 58 -1.17 -26.52 0.98
C LEU A 58 -0.77 -26.84 -0.47
N SER A 59 -0.64 -28.12 -0.79
CA SER A 59 -0.39 -28.58 -2.17
C SER A 59 -1.63 -28.48 -3.07
N SER A 60 -2.83 -28.62 -2.52
CA SER A 60 -4.10 -28.62 -3.25
C SER A 60 -5.08 -27.60 -2.67
N ASP A 61 -6.25 -27.48 -3.31
CA ASP A 61 -7.31 -26.55 -2.88
C ASP A 61 -8.26 -27.20 -1.83
N THR A 62 -8.02 -28.47 -1.50
CA THR A 62 -8.76 -29.25 -0.52
C THR A 62 -8.46 -28.78 0.89
N ILE A 63 -9.50 -28.47 1.65
CA ILE A 63 -9.45 -28.14 3.08
C ILE A 63 -10.43 -28.99 3.87
N TYR A 64 -10.12 -29.23 5.14
CA TYR A 64 -10.93 -30.07 6.03
C TYR A 64 -11.57 -29.24 7.14
N VAL A 65 -12.79 -29.61 7.56
CA VAL A 65 -13.45 -28.96 8.71
C VAL A 65 -12.58 -29.09 9.96
N ASN A 66 -12.51 -28.01 10.75
CA ASN A 66 -11.62 -27.80 11.89
C ASN A 66 -10.12 -27.66 11.57
N GLN A 67 -9.72 -27.67 10.29
CA GLN A 67 -8.37 -27.25 9.90
C GLN A 67 -8.14 -25.78 10.28
N LYS A 68 -6.96 -25.47 10.81
CA LYS A 68 -6.53 -24.10 11.08
C LYS A 68 -5.75 -23.56 9.89
N LEU A 69 -6.07 -22.35 9.45
CA LEU A 69 -5.38 -21.64 8.38
C LEU A 69 -4.92 -20.27 8.88
N SER A 70 -3.63 -19.96 8.74
CA SER A 70 -3.09 -18.61 8.95
C SER A 70 -3.49 -17.73 7.75
N LEU A 71 -4.17 -16.62 8.03
CA LEU A 71 -4.64 -15.64 7.03
C LEU A 71 -3.71 -14.43 6.87
N THR A 72 -2.53 -14.49 7.48
CA THR A 72 -1.53 -13.42 7.51
C THR A 72 -0.22 -13.88 6.90
N TYR A 73 0.51 -12.94 6.30
CA TYR A 73 1.85 -13.17 5.80
C TYR A 73 2.86 -13.16 6.97
N THR A 74 3.61 -14.24 7.13
CA THR A 74 4.70 -14.31 8.11
C THR A 74 6.01 -13.80 7.51
N VAL A 75 6.57 -12.73 8.08
CA VAL A 75 7.82 -12.10 7.64
C VAL A 75 9.01 -13.07 7.73
N LYS A 76 9.73 -13.20 6.63
CA LYS A 76 10.88 -14.09 6.43
C LYS A 76 12.20 -13.31 6.55
N LYS A 77 13.31 -14.05 6.66
CA LYS A 77 14.65 -13.45 6.70
C LYS A 77 14.96 -12.77 5.36
N GLY A 78 15.23 -11.46 5.39
CA GLY A 78 15.58 -10.67 4.19
C GLY A 78 14.42 -9.88 3.60
N ASP A 79 13.20 -10.02 4.14
CA ASP A 79 12.05 -9.25 3.68
C ASP A 79 12.14 -7.76 4.01
N SER A 80 11.54 -6.95 3.15
CA SER A 80 11.22 -5.55 3.41
C SER A 80 9.75 -5.27 3.14
N LEU A 81 9.18 -4.26 3.82
CA LEU A 81 7.80 -3.81 3.55
C LEU A 81 7.59 -3.44 2.07
N TRP A 82 8.62 -2.94 1.39
CA TRP A 82 8.53 -2.58 -0.04
C TRP A 82 8.38 -3.83 -0.92
N GLN A 83 9.20 -4.85 -0.70
CA GLN A 83 9.11 -6.12 -1.45
C GLN A 83 7.78 -6.82 -1.17
N ILE A 84 7.38 -6.92 0.11
CA ILE A 84 6.09 -7.51 0.49
C ILE A 84 4.95 -6.72 -0.16
N ALA A 85 4.89 -5.40 -0.01
CA ALA A 85 3.82 -4.61 -0.59
C ALA A 85 3.74 -4.78 -2.11
N ARG A 86 4.88 -4.68 -2.81
CA ARG A 86 4.96 -4.81 -4.27
C ARG A 86 4.56 -6.19 -4.78
N ALA A 87 5.02 -7.26 -4.12
CA ALA A 87 4.68 -8.64 -4.49
C ALA A 87 3.20 -8.96 -4.28
N ASN A 88 2.56 -8.29 -3.32
CA ASN A 88 1.16 -8.53 -2.95
C ASN A 88 0.20 -7.44 -3.45
N GLY A 89 0.63 -6.61 -4.41
CA GLY A 89 -0.24 -5.62 -5.08
C GLY A 89 -0.71 -4.44 -4.22
N THR A 90 -0.05 -4.18 -3.08
CA THR A 90 -0.40 -3.11 -2.13
C THR A 90 0.72 -2.09 -1.99
N THR A 91 0.58 -1.10 -1.10
CA THR A 91 1.61 -0.08 -0.82
C THR A 91 2.21 -0.25 0.57
N VAL A 92 3.43 0.29 0.79
CA VAL A 92 4.06 0.30 2.12
C VAL A 92 3.21 1.06 3.13
N SER A 93 2.61 2.18 2.73
CA SER A 93 1.73 2.98 3.58
C SER A 93 0.48 2.20 3.99
N GLU A 94 -0.13 1.48 3.05
CA GLU A 94 -1.31 0.65 3.30
C GLU A 94 -0.96 -0.54 4.21
N LEU A 95 0.09 -1.30 3.86
CA LEU A 95 0.58 -2.41 4.66
C LEU A 95 0.92 -1.98 6.09
N LYS A 96 1.46 -0.78 6.29
CA LYS A 96 1.66 -0.20 7.62
C LYS A 96 0.35 0.17 8.31
N ARG A 97 -0.57 0.84 7.62
CA ARG A 97 -1.88 1.27 8.14
C ARG A 97 -2.69 0.08 8.68
N VAL A 98 -2.84 -0.97 7.88
CA VAL A 98 -3.62 -2.17 8.23
C VAL A 98 -3.03 -2.94 9.42
N ASN A 99 -1.72 -2.82 9.64
CA ASN A 99 -1.01 -3.44 10.77
C ASN A 99 -0.72 -2.46 11.94
N GLY A 100 -1.26 -1.24 11.92
CA GLY A 100 -1.03 -0.23 12.96
C GLY A 100 0.43 0.22 13.10
N MET A 101 1.26 0.02 12.09
CA MET A 101 2.71 0.24 12.14
C MET A 101 3.10 1.69 11.87
N THR A 102 3.74 2.35 12.82
CA THR A 102 4.36 3.67 12.63
C THR A 102 5.74 3.58 11.98
N SER A 103 6.53 2.57 12.33
CA SER A 103 7.87 2.30 11.79
C SER A 103 7.83 1.41 10.54
N SER A 104 8.92 1.42 9.76
CA SER A 104 9.12 0.50 8.63
C SER A 104 9.98 -0.73 8.99
N PHE A 105 10.39 -0.86 10.26
CA PHE A 105 11.19 -1.98 10.75
C PHE A 105 10.33 -3.26 10.85
N LEU A 106 10.84 -4.36 10.30
CA LEU A 106 10.21 -5.68 10.34
C LEU A 106 11.00 -6.63 11.25
N ARG A 107 10.27 -7.50 11.96
CA ARG A 107 10.85 -8.62 12.71
C ARG A 107 10.58 -9.93 11.97
N ILE A 108 11.57 -10.81 11.90
CA ILE A 108 11.38 -12.17 11.36
C ILE A 108 10.34 -12.88 12.24
N GLY A 109 9.37 -13.55 11.63
CA GLY A 109 8.22 -14.16 12.31
C GLY A 109 7.06 -13.19 12.61
N GLN A 110 7.19 -11.89 12.28
CA GLN A 110 6.07 -10.95 12.41
C GLN A 110 4.95 -11.33 11.43
N GLN A 111 3.73 -11.46 11.94
CA GLN A 111 2.54 -11.63 11.09
C GLN A 111 2.08 -10.27 10.55
N LEU A 112 1.76 -10.21 9.26
CA LEU A 112 1.24 -9.03 8.57
C LEU A 112 -0.09 -9.35 7.88
N LYS A 113 -1.11 -8.57 8.15
CA LYS A 113 -2.31 -8.46 7.31
C LYS A 113 -1.93 -7.72 6.04
N LEU A 114 -2.15 -8.31 4.86
CA LEU A 114 -1.72 -7.70 3.59
C LEU A 114 -2.74 -6.73 2.98
N ALA A 115 -4.01 -6.90 3.33
CA ALA A 115 -5.13 -6.05 2.97
C ALA A 115 -6.10 -5.98 4.16
N GLU A 116 -6.99 -5.00 4.17
CA GLU A 116 -8.08 -4.97 5.16
C GLU A 116 -9.03 -6.14 4.90
N SER A 117 -9.29 -6.94 5.93
CA SER A 117 -10.32 -7.99 5.94
C SER A 117 -11.74 -7.42 6.07
N ASP A 118 -11.84 -6.08 6.08
CA ASP A 118 -13.05 -5.31 6.24
C ASP A 118 -13.10 -4.22 5.17
N ILE A 119 -13.52 -4.60 3.96
CA ILE A 119 -14.41 -3.71 3.19
C ILE A 119 -15.87 -3.96 3.63
N SER A 120 -16.08 -4.04 4.94
CA SER A 120 -17.36 -3.72 5.57
C SER A 120 -17.75 -2.31 5.09
N ASP A 121 -19.01 -2.11 4.67
CA ASP A 121 -19.54 -0.82 4.16
C ASP A 121 -19.27 0.33 5.14
N SER A 122 -18.09 0.96 5.03
CA SER A 122 -17.61 1.88 6.05
C SER A 122 -18.26 3.23 5.83
N SER A 123 -19.29 3.54 6.60
CA SER A 123 -20.05 4.75 6.43
C SER A 123 -19.42 5.90 7.21
N TYR A 124 -18.89 6.92 6.53
CA TYR A 124 -18.34 8.12 7.16
C TYR A 124 -19.37 9.24 7.22
N LYS A 125 -19.67 9.74 8.41
CA LYS A 125 -20.49 10.95 8.58
C LYS A 125 -19.60 12.18 8.45
N VAL A 126 -19.82 12.97 7.41
CA VAL A 126 -19.14 14.23 7.11
C VAL A 126 -19.26 15.20 8.29
N GLN A 127 -18.14 15.78 8.72
CA GLN A 127 -18.07 16.76 9.80
C GLN A 127 -18.04 18.19 9.25
N LYS A 128 -18.23 19.18 10.14
CA LYS A 128 -18.14 20.60 9.78
C LYS A 128 -16.70 20.94 9.39
N GLY A 129 -16.48 21.29 8.12
CA GLY A 129 -15.18 21.67 7.57
C GLY A 129 -14.50 20.59 6.72
N ASP A 130 -15.12 19.41 6.56
CA ASP A 130 -14.59 18.36 5.68
C ASP A 130 -14.73 18.72 4.19
N SER A 131 -13.89 18.06 3.38
CA SER A 131 -13.98 18.03 1.92
C SER A 131 -13.73 16.62 1.40
N LEU A 132 -14.21 16.30 0.19
CA LEU A 132 -13.96 15.00 -0.43
C LEU A 132 -12.47 14.67 -0.54
N SER A 133 -11.61 15.67 -0.71
CA SER A 133 -10.15 15.52 -0.77
C SER A 133 -9.54 15.05 0.56
N VAL A 134 -9.98 15.66 1.67
CA VAL A 134 -9.51 15.30 3.03
C VAL A 134 -10.06 13.94 3.47
N ILE A 135 -11.33 13.66 3.18
CA ILE A 135 -11.96 12.35 3.41
C ILE A 135 -11.25 11.29 2.56
N GLY A 136 -11.03 11.55 1.27
CA GLY A 136 -10.35 10.66 0.36
C GLY A 136 -8.94 10.30 0.81
N ALA A 137 -8.15 11.30 1.20
CA ALA A 137 -6.81 11.09 1.75
C ALA A 137 -6.83 10.28 3.07
N ARG A 138 -7.79 10.54 3.96
CA ARG A 138 -7.96 9.79 5.23
C ARG A 138 -8.25 8.31 4.99
N PHE A 139 -9.02 7.98 3.96
CA PHE A 139 -9.49 6.63 3.68
C PHE A 139 -8.82 5.96 2.47
N ASN A 140 -7.76 6.57 1.93
CA ASN A 140 -7.03 6.10 0.75
C ASN A 140 -7.91 5.87 -0.50
N VAL A 141 -8.94 6.70 -0.69
CA VAL A 141 -9.81 6.70 -1.88
C VAL A 141 -9.68 8.00 -2.65
N THR A 142 -9.64 7.94 -3.98
CA THR A 142 -9.60 9.16 -4.80
C THR A 142 -10.95 9.87 -4.82
N VAL A 143 -10.96 11.18 -5.04
CA VAL A 143 -12.22 11.95 -5.15
C VAL A 143 -13.16 11.37 -6.23
N PRO A 144 -12.71 11.00 -7.45
CA PRO A 144 -13.58 10.35 -8.44
C PRO A 144 -14.19 9.03 -7.96
N GLN A 145 -13.43 8.17 -7.29
CA GLN A 145 -13.95 6.93 -6.69
C GLN A 145 -15.00 7.25 -5.61
N LEU A 146 -14.67 8.17 -4.69
CA LEU A 146 -15.56 8.57 -3.60
C LEU A 146 -16.89 9.15 -4.12
N LYS A 147 -16.83 9.95 -5.20
CA LYS A 147 -18.02 10.46 -5.90
C LYS A 147 -18.82 9.34 -6.55
N SER A 148 -18.17 8.43 -7.29
CA SER A 148 -18.82 7.29 -7.95
C SER A 148 -19.52 6.35 -6.97
N MET A 149 -18.92 6.09 -5.81
CA MET A 149 -19.51 5.21 -4.77
C MET A 149 -20.74 5.83 -4.08
N ASN A 150 -20.88 7.16 -4.16
CA ASN A 150 -21.92 7.93 -3.48
C ASN A 150 -22.88 8.65 -4.44
N ASN A 151 -22.78 8.39 -5.75
CA ASN A 151 -23.54 9.05 -6.81
C ASN A 151 -23.47 10.59 -6.75
N LEU A 152 -22.30 11.15 -6.39
CA LEU A 152 -22.09 12.59 -6.26
C LEU A 152 -21.67 13.21 -7.59
N ASN A 153 -22.46 14.17 -8.08
CA ASN A 153 -22.14 14.88 -9.32
C ASN A 153 -21.13 16.03 -9.10
N SER A 154 -21.16 16.69 -7.94
CA SER A 154 -20.21 17.75 -7.55
C SER A 154 -19.31 17.34 -6.39
N ASP A 155 -18.38 18.23 -6.02
CA ASP A 155 -17.49 18.03 -4.88
C ASP A 155 -18.09 18.57 -3.56
N THR A 156 -19.32 19.07 -3.64
CA THR A 156 -20.08 19.62 -2.51
C THR A 156 -20.57 18.49 -1.60
N ILE A 157 -20.22 18.59 -0.32
CA ILE A 157 -20.72 17.72 0.75
C ILE A 157 -21.21 18.57 1.93
N TYR A 158 -22.15 18.03 2.70
CA TYR A 158 -22.78 18.73 3.81
C TYR A 158 -22.41 18.08 5.14
N ALA A 159 -22.16 18.88 6.17
CA ALA A 159 -21.97 18.37 7.52
C ALA A 159 -23.19 17.54 7.96
N GLY A 160 -22.94 16.32 8.41
CA GLY A 160 -23.96 15.33 8.76
C GLY A 160 -24.33 14.34 7.65
N GLN A 161 -23.92 14.57 6.40
CA GLN A 161 -24.08 13.63 5.29
C GLN A 161 -23.31 12.34 5.56
N THR A 162 -23.89 11.18 5.25
CA THR A 162 -23.20 9.90 5.32
C THR A 162 -22.67 9.52 3.94
N LEU A 163 -21.36 9.27 3.83
CA LEU A 163 -20.70 8.76 2.64
C LEU A 163 -20.35 7.29 2.84
N LYS A 164 -20.63 6.45 1.84
CA LYS A 164 -20.06 5.12 1.68
C LYS A 164 -18.58 5.24 1.36
N ILE A 165 -17.74 4.59 2.16
CA ILE A 165 -16.30 4.50 1.95
C ILE A 165 -15.94 3.02 1.74
N HIS A 166 -15.50 2.69 0.54
CA HIS A 166 -14.89 1.40 0.24
C HIS A 166 -13.47 1.65 -0.25
N SER A 167 -12.47 1.19 0.51
CA SER A 167 -11.07 1.21 0.06
C SER A 167 -10.89 0.14 -1.02
N ASN A 168 -11.30 0.45 -2.25
CA ASN A 168 -11.02 -0.42 -3.38
C ASN A 168 -9.52 -0.29 -3.70
N GLY A 169 -8.72 -1.27 -3.23
CA GLY A 169 -7.25 -1.27 -3.28
C GLY A 169 -6.60 -1.22 -4.67
N ALA A 170 -7.38 -0.94 -5.72
CA ALA A 170 -6.91 -0.66 -7.07
C ALA A 170 -6.32 0.76 -7.17
N THR A 171 -5.11 0.97 -6.63
CA THR A 171 -4.25 2.06 -7.08
C THR A 171 -3.66 1.72 -8.45
N THR A 172 -4.46 1.85 -9.51
CA THR A 172 -3.91 2.05 -10.85
C THR A 172 -3.64 3.54 -11.03
N THR A 173 -2.45 3.96 -10.60
CA THR A 173 -1.92 5.28 -10.99
C THR A 173 -1.65 5.27 -12.49
N ALA A 174 -2.62 5.73 -13.28
CA ALA A 174 -2.32 6.27 -14.59
C ALA A 174 -1.45 7.52 -14.38
N ALA A 175 -0.20 7.48 -14.82
CA ALA A 175 0.69 8.63 -14.71
C ALA A 175 0.12 9.81 -15.52
N PRO A 176 0.26 11.06 -15.05
CA PRO A 176 -0.05 12.22 -15.87
C PRO A 176 0.96 12.26 -17.03
N ALA A 177 0.50 11.94 -18.24
CA ALA A 177 1.32 12.05 -19.43
C ALA A 177 1.60 13.53 -19.72
N THR A 178 2.85 13.96 -19.52
CA THR A 178 3.31 15.30 -19.87
C THR A 178 3.36 15.44 -21.40
N THR A 179 2.26 15.89 -22.01
CA THR A 179 2.24 16.20 -23.45
C THR A 179 2.65 17.64 -23.69
N THR A 180 3.91 17.82 -24.07
CA THR A 180 4.41 19.04 -24.71
C THR A 180 3.79 19.18 -26.11
N ASN A 181 3.08 20.28 -26.39
CA ASN A 181 3.31 21.06 -27.62
C ASN A 181 2.53 22.39 -27.67
N SER A 182 3.09 23.33 -28.45
CA SER A 182 2.77 24.76 -28.44
C SER A 182 1.90 25.22 -29.63
N ALA A 183 1.05 26.23 -29.39
CA ALA A 183 0.63 27.30 -30.33
C ALA A 183 -0.07 28.38 -29.48
N ARG A 184 0.46 29.60 -29.25
CA ARG A 184 0.81 30.72 -30.14
C ARG A 184 -0.38 31.35 -30.90
N THR A 185 -0.89 32.45 -30.34
CA THR A 185 -1.61 33.53 -31.07
C THR A 185 -1.43 34.84 -30.30
N GLU A 186 -1.41 35.96 -31.05
CA GLU A 186 -1.12 37.36 -30.63
C GLU A 186 0.38 37.68 -30.32
N SER A 187 0.94 38.89 -30.55
CA SER A 187 0.48 40.03 -31.40
C SER A 187 1.63 40.98 -31.85
N SER A 188 1.30 41.94 -32.72
CA SER A 188 1.84 43.31 -32.96
C SER A 188 3.34 43.65 -33.19
N ALA A 189 3.63 44.01 -34.45
CA ALA A 189 4.30 45.22 -34.96
C ALA A 189 5.75 45.64 -34.58
N ALA A 190 6.62 45.70 -35.61
CA ALA A 190 7.38 46.92 -35.98
C ALA A 190 7.93 46.80 -37.43
N THR A 191 8.00 47.93 -38.16
CA THR A 191 8.36 48.03 -39.59
C THR A 191 9.72 48.67 -39.80
N SER A 192 10.56 48.16 -40.71
CA SER A 192 11.41 48.94 -41.65
C SER A 192 12.29 48.02 -42.52
N ASN A 193 12.87 48.55 -43.60
CA ASN A 193 13.27 47.80 -44.80
C ASN A 193 14.63 48.26 -45.39
N ALA A 194 15.31 47.38 -46.13
CA ALA A 194 16.54 47.61 -46.95
C ALA A 194 17.85 47.94 -46.16
N ALA A 195 19.08 47.68 -46.64
CA ALA A 195 19.60 47.07 -47.90
C ALA A 195 21.03 46.44 -47.67
N PRO A 196 21.66 45.77 -48.67
CA PRO A 196 22.89 44.95 -48.49
C PRO A 196 24.21 45.56 -49.03
N THR A 197 25.38 45.05 -48.55
CA THR A 197 26.73 44.95 -49.19
C THR A 197 27.72 44.36 -48.15
N GLU A 198 28.37 43.21 -48.36
CA GLU A 198 29.67 42.93 -49.04
C GLU A 198 30.98 43.08 -48.22
N SER A 199 31.84 42.04 -48.36
CA SER A 199 33.33 42.05 -48.44
C SER A 199 34.27 42.22 -47.21
N SER A 200 34.96 41.10 -46.89
CA SER A 200 36.43 40.90 -46.77
C SER A 200 37.35 41.66 -45.77
N ALA A 201 37.98 40.89 -44.86
CA ALA A 201 39.42 40.88 -44.42
C ALA A 201 39.51 40.16 -43.04
N VAL A 202 40.26 39.09 -42.76
CA VAL A 202 41.71 38.77 -42.88
C VAL A 202 42.64 39.68 -42.07
N THR A 203 43.05 39.21 -40.88
CA THR A 203 44.43 39.01 -40.34
C THR A 203 44.30 38.58 -38.86
N SER A 204 44.79 37.43 -38.35
CA SER A 204 46.15 36.84 -38.30
C SER A 204 46.92 37.12 -36.99
N SER A 205 46.81 36.21 -36.02
CA SER A 205 47.83 35.78 -35.02
C SER A 205 47.25 34.55 -34.28
N ALA A 206 47.82 33.34 -34.27
CA ALA A 206 49.14 32.89 -33.81
C ALA A 206 49.38 33.27 -32.32
N ALA A 207 49.71 32.41 -31.37
CA ALA A 207 49.82 30.94 -31.26
C ALA A 207 49.62 30.57 -29.73
N THR A 208 49.74 29.36 -29.18
CA THR A 208 50.39 28.09 -29.61
C THR A 208 49.72 26.86 -28.96
N GLU A 209 49.83 25.73 -29.65
CA GLU A 209 49.76 24.32 -29.22
C GLU A 209 50.33 23.98 -27.81
N LYS A 210 49.69 23.04 -27.07
CA LYS A 210 50.27 21.74 -26.67
C LYS A 210 49.38 20.90 -25.74
N ALA A 211 48.90 19.75 -26.23
CA ALA A 211 48.60 18.57 -25.42
C ALA A 211 49.87 17.68 -25.36
N PRO A 212 50.03 16.78 -24.36
CA PRO A 212 49.39 15.46 -24.46
C PRO A 212 48.87 14.89 -23.12
N ALA A 213 48.31 13.69 -23.19
CA ALA A 213 47.69 12.95 -22.09
C ALA A 213 48.71 12.08 -21.28
N PRO A 214 48.37 10.87 -20.79
CA PRO A 214 47.81 10.62 -19.46
C PRO A 214 48.72 9.74 -18.55
N SER A 215 48.50 9.71 -17.22
CA SER A 215 48.89 8.52 -16.43
C SER A 215 48.23 8.40 -15.04
N SER A 216 48.14 7.14 -14.62
CA SER A 216 47.77 6.54 -13.33
C SER A 216 48.34 7.15 -12.04
N ALA A 217 47.66 6.97 -10.90
CA ALA A 217 48.07 6.05 -9.81
C ALA A 217 47.39 6.29 -8.45
N THR A 218 47.16 5.17 -7.77
CA THR A 218 46.80 4.88 -6.37
C THR A 218 47.32 5.81 -5.25
N ALA A 219 46.46 6.01 -4.24
CA ALA A 219 46.82 5.97 -2.82
C ALA A 219 45.63 5.38 -2.02
#